data_AF-A0A818FCT3-F1
#
_entry.id   AF-A0A818FCT3-F1
#
_cell.length_a   1.000
_cell.length_b   1.000
_cell.length_c   1.000
_cell.angle_alpha   90.00
_cell.angle_beta   90.00
_cell.angle_gamma   90.00
#
_symmetry.space_group_name_H-M   'P 1'
#
loop_
_entity.id
_entity.type
_entity.pdbx_description
1 polymer ?
#
loop_
_entity_poly.entity_id
_entity_poly.type
_entity_poly.pdbx_seq_one_letter_code
_entity_poly.pdbx_strand_id
1 'polypeptide(L)'
;MIYTDTLSLTLVYQHNFFQFNKQQLQTKRYSDKRCFDFTDIDKEDLPPEHIRKIIRDRGNMTNKKFHHDKRICLDALKYMPHAILKLLPMP
;
A
#
# COMPACT_ATOMS: atom_id res chain seq x y z
N MET A 1 33.25 41.25 26.53
CA MET A 1 33.73 39.97 25.96
C MET A 1 32.79 38.78 26.18
N ILE A 2 31.67 38.90 26.92
CA ILE A 2 30.79 37.75 27.25
C ILE A 2 29.66 37.54 26.20
N TYR A 3 29.29 38.58 25.45
CA TYR A 3 28.18 38.57 24.47
C TYR A 3 28.51 37.86 23.15
N THR A 4 29.78 37.82 22.75
CA THR A 4 30.20 37.15 21.51
C THR A 4 30.18 35.63 21.66
N ASP A 5 30.34 35.11 22.88
CA ASP A 5 30.38 33.67 23.16
C ASP A 5 28.99 33.05 23.27
N THR A 6 27.99 33.78 23.77
CA THR A 6 26.59 33.29 23.82
C THR A 6 25.93 33.30 22.44
N LEU A 7 26.25 34.29 21.60
CA LEU A 7 25.78 34.36 20.22
C LEU A 7 26.44 33.30 19.32
N SER A 8 27.73 33.01 19.53
CA SER A 8 28.41 31.94 18.78
C SER A 8 27.86 30.56 19.16
N LEU A 9 27.61 30.31 20.45
CA LEU A 9 26.96 29.08 20.93
C LEU A 9 25.58 28.89 20.29
N THR A 10 24.72 29.92 20.29
CA THR A 10 23.37 29.82 19.69
C THR A 10 23.40 29.59 18.18
N LEU A 11 24.31 30.24 17.45
CA LEU A 11 24.50 29.99 16.02
C LEU A 11 24.99 28.57 15.73
N VAL A 12 25.90 28.03 16.54
CA VAL A 12 26.36 26.64 16.41
C VAL A 12 25.24 25.64 16.70
N TYR A 13 24.39 25.89 17.69
CA TYR A 13 23.20 25.06 17.96
C TYR A 13 22.19 25.11 16.80
N GLN A 14 21.90 26.28 16.24
CA GLN A 14 21.02 26.40 15.08
C GLN A 14 21.58 25.70 13.85
N HIS A 15 22.89 25.84 13.61
CA HIS A 15 23.58 25.15 12.53
C HIS A 15 23.50 23.62 12.72
N ASN A 16 23.84 23.10 13.90
CA ASN A 16 23.79 21.67 14.21
C ASN A 16 22.36 21.11 14.13
N PHE A 17 21.35 21.86 14.56
CA PHE A 17 19.94 21.48 14.45
C PHE A 17 19.46 21.42 13.00
N PHE A 18 19.88 22.39 12.18
CA PHE A 18 19.55 22.40 10.76
C PHE A 18 20.22 21.22 10.03
N GLN A 19 21.49 20.92 10.35
CA GLN A 19 22.20 19.76 9.79
C GLN A 19 21.55 18.43 10.20
N PHE A 20 21.17 18.29 11.47
CA PHE A 20 20.47 17.10 11.96
C PHE A 20 19.14 16.89 11.21
N ASN A 21 18.28 17.92 11.15
CA ASN A 21 17.01 17.81 10.42
C ASN A 21 17.22 17.51 8.92
N LYS A 22 18.23 18.10 8.29
CA LYS A 22 18.57 17.84 6.89
C LYS A 22 19.00 16.38 6.67
N GLN A 23 19.74 15.78 7.60
CA GLN A 23 20.10 14.36 7.53
C GLN A 23 18.86 13.47 7.71
N GLN A 24 18.00 13.77 8.68
CA GLN A 24 16.74 13.04 8.91
C GLN A 24 15.78 13.11 7.71
N LEU A 25 15.77 14.22 6.98
CA LEU A 25 14.96 14.39 5.77
C LEU A 25 15.54 13.61 4.58
N GLN A 26 16.86 13.58 4.43
CA GLN A 26 17.52 12.83 3.35
C GLN A 26 17.38 11.32 3.54
N THR A 27 17.59 10.80 4.76
CA THR A 27 17.41 9.37 5.06
C THR A 27 15.98 8.92 4.84
N LYS A 28 14.99 9.76 5.18
CA LYS A 28 13.58 9.49 4.86
C LYS A 28 13.33 9.49 3.35
N ARG A 29 13.85 10.47 2.60
CA ARG A 29 13.56 10.64 1.16
C ARG A 29 14.19 9.58 0.27
N TYR A 30 15.40 9.11 0.61
CA TYR A 30 16.13 8.09 -0.13
C TYR A 30 16.07 6.72 0.53
N SER A 31 15.06 6.45 1.37
CA SER A 31 14.83 5.10 1.86
C SER A 31 14.42 4.19 0.70
N ASP A 32 15.05 3.01 0.59
CA ASP A 32 14.85 2.04 -0.50
C ASP A 32 13.38 1.65 -0.73
N LYS A 33 12.54 1.84 0.30
CA LYS A 33 11.07 1.72 0.26
C LYS A 33 10.37 2.73 -0.65
N ARG A 34 11.10 3.60 -1.34
CA ARG A 34 10.59 4.59 -2.30
C ARG A 34 11.34 4.56 -3.63
N CYS A 35 12.13 3.52 -3.89
CA CYS A 35 12.61 3.28 -5.25
C CYS A 35 11.40 3.05 -6.17
N PHE A 36 11.47 3.55 -7.40
CA PHE A 36 10.38 3.53 -8.40
C PHE A 36 9.85 2.11 -8.69
N ASP A 37 10.65 1.08 -8.41
CA ASP A 37 10.34 -0.34 -8.56
C ASP A 37 9.99 -1.03 -7.22
N PHE A 38 9.71 -0.26 -6.18
CA PHE A 38 9.35 -0.81 -4.88
C PHE A 38 7.90 -1.31 -4.92
N THR A 39 7.78 -2.61 -5.17
CA THR A 39 6.55 -3.39 -5.03
C THR A 39 6.33 -3.68 -3.55
N ASP A 40 5.88 -2.65 -2.83
CA ASP A 40 5.43 -2.82 -1.46
C ASP A 40 4.10 -3.58 -1.45
N ILE A 41 3.96 -4.47 -0.46
CA ILE A 41 2.79 -5.29 -0.11
C ILE A 41 2.82 -6.68 -0.77
N ASP A 42 3.51 -7.59 -0.10
CA ASP A 42 3.11 -9.00 -0.09
C ASP A 42 1.62 -9.06 0.29
N LYS A 43 0.81 -9.66 -0.59
CA LYS A 43 -0.59 -9.90 -0.29
C LYS A 43 -0.65 -11.01 0.75
N GLU A 44 -0.73 -10.62 2.02
CA GLU A 44 -1.06 -11.52 3.12
C GLU A 44 -2.34 -12.30 2.81
N ASP A 45 -2.32 -13.60 3.08
CA ASP A 45 -3.45 -14.47 2.84
C ASP A 45 -4.62 -14.10 3.77
N LEU A 46 -5.75 -13.74 3.16
CA LEU A 46 -6.97 -13.41 3.89
C LEU A 46 -7.63 -14.67 4.46
N PRO A 47 -8.31 -14.58 5.62
CA PRO A 47 -9.03 -15.72 6.16
C PRO A 47 -10.12 -16.19 5.18
N PRO A 48 -10.32 -17.51 5.01
CA PRO A 48 -11.22 -18.07 4.01
C PRO A 48 -12.70 -17.76 4.26
N GLU A 49 -13.06 -17.33 5.47
CA GLU A 49 -14.41 -16.86 5.82
C GLU A 49 -14.81 -15.61 5.03
N HIS A 50 -13.84 -14.74 4.71
CA HIS A 50 -14.10 -13.49 4.00
C HIS A 50 -14.65 -13.76 2.59
N ILE A 51 -14.01 -14.66 1.85
CA ILE A 51 -14.42 -15.04 0.50
C ILE A 51 -15.80 -15.73 0.53
N ARG A 52 -16.01 -16.64 1.48
CA ARG A 52 -17.29 -17.34 1.64
C ARG A 52 -18.46 -16.39 1.89
N LYS A 53 -18.24 -15.36 2.72
CA LYS A 53 -19.24 -14.32 2.98
C LYS A 53 -19.57 -13.52 1.73
N ILE A 54 -18.56 -13.07 0.98
CA ILE A 54 -18.75 -12.31 -0.26
C ILE A 54 -19.60 -13.09 -1.27
N ILE A 55 -19.30 -14.37 -1.49
CA ILE A 55 -20.03 -15.21 -2.44
C ILE A 55 -21.49 -15.38 -1.99
N ARG A 56 -21.72 -15.61 -0.70
CA ARG A 56 -23.07 -15.76 -0.13
C ARG A 56 -23.89 -14.48 -0.25
N ASP A 57 -23.30 -13.33 0.07
CA ASP A 57 -23.98 -12.03 0.05
C ASP A 57 -24.31 -11.57 -1.38
N ARG A 58 -23.48 -11.94 -2.37
CA ARG A 58 -23.63 -11.56 -3.78
C ARG A 58 -24.50 -12.52 -4.59
N GLY A 59 -24.54 -13.81 -4.23
CA GLY A 59 -25.31 -14.91 -4.84
C GLY A 59 -26.02 -14.64 -6.17
N ASN A 60 -27.21 -14.03 -6.14
CA ASN A 60 -28.05 -13.82 -7.31
C ASN A 60 -27.92 -12.43 -7.97
N MET A 61 -27.08 -11.54 -7.44
CA MET A 61 -26.83 -10.17 -7.94
C MET A 61 -28.12 -9.35 -8.21
N THR A 62 -29.29 -9.78 -7.73
CA THR A 62 -30.57 -9.13 -8.04
C THR A 62 -30.78 -7.88 -7.21
N ASN A 63 -30.14 -7.80 -6.03
CA ASN A 63 -30.20 -6.66 -5.15
C ASN A 63 -29.55 -5.42 -5.78
N LYS A 64 -30.22 -4.26 -5.64
CA LYS A 64 -29.75 -2.96 -6.16
C LYS A 64 -28.41 -2.54 -5.56
N LYS A 65 -28.07 -3.01 -4.36
CA LYS A 65 -26.79 -2.71 -3.70
C LYS A 65 -25.56 -3.11 -4.55
N PHE A 66 -25.68 -4.12 -5.40
CA PHE A 66 -24.56 -4.69 -6.17
C PHE A 66 -24.58 -4.31 -7.65
N HIS A 67 -25.26 -3.22 -8.05
CA HIS A 67 -25.34 -2.82 -9.46
C HIS A 67 -23.97 -2.60 -10.12
N HIS A 68 -23.01 -2.02 -9.39
CA HIS A 68 -21.67 -1.76 -9.91
C HIS A 68 -20.87 -3.06 -10.16
N ASP A 69 -21.00 -4.02 -9.24
CA ASP A 69 -20.33 -5.32 -9.32
C ASP A 69 -20.82 -6.17 -10.51
N LYS A 70 -22.05 -5.95 -11.01
CA LYS A 70 -22.59 -6.71 -12.16
C LYS A 70 -21.72 -6.59 -13.41
N ARG A 71 -21.24 -5.38 -13.70
CA ARG A 71 -20.39 -5.15 -14.88
C ARG A 71 -19.06 -5.87 -14.74
N ILE A 72 -18.48 -5.81 -13.55
CA ILE A 72 -17.22 -6.47 -13.22
C ILE A 72 -17.35 -7.98 -13.35
N CYS A 73 -18.46 -8.58 -12.91
CA CYS A 73 -18.73 -10.01 -13.10
C CYS A 73 -18.76 -10.41 -14.59
N LEU A 74 -19.32 -9.58 -15.46
CA LEU A 74 -19.33 -9.82 -16.91
C LEU A 74 -17.92 -9.69 -17.51
N ASP A 75 -17.16 -8.68 -17.12
CA ASP A 75 -15.79 -8.49 -17.61
C ASP A 75 -14.85 -9.60 -17.11
N ALA A 76 -15.12 -10.18 -15.94
CA ALA A 76 -14.37 -11.31 -15.38
C ALA A 76 -14.70 -12.66 -16.07
N LEU A 77 -15.85 -12.78 -16.73
CA LEU A 77 -16.26 -14.01 -17.41
C LEU A 77 -15.26 -14.45 -18.49
N LYS A 78 -14.51 -13.51 -19.08
CA LYS A 78 -13.44 -13.82 -20.04
C LYS A 78 -12.33 -14.71 -19.46
N TYR A 79 -12.12 -14.67 -18.15
CA TYR A 79 -11.13 -15.51 -17.45
C TYR A 79 -11.71 -16.84 -16.95
N MET A 80 -12.99 -17.12 -17.21
CA MET A 80 -13.64 -18.37 -16.81
C MET A 80 -12.90 -19.62 -17.32
N PRO A 81 -12.42 -19.70 -18.58
CA PRO A 81 -11.66 -20.86 -19.03
C PRO A 81 -10.38 -21.09 -18.22
N HIS A 82 -9.67 -20.01 -17.87
CA HIS A 82 -8.46 -20.11 -17.06
C HIS A 82 -8.75 -20.55 -15.63
N ALA A 83 -9.83 -20.05 -15.03
CA ALA A 83 -10.27 -20.47 -13.71
C ALA A 83 -10.66 -21.96 -13.69
N ILE A 84 -11.39 -22.43 -14.71
CA ILE A 84 -11.78 -23.84 -14.85
C ILE A 84 -10.53 -24.72 -14.98
N LEU A 85 -9.56 -24.34 -15.82
CA LEU A 85 -8.29 -25.08 -15.98
C LEU A 85 -7.47 -25.13 -14.68
N LYS A 86 -7.57 -24.12 -13.83
CA LYS A 86 -6.90 -24.10 -12.52
C LYS A 86 -7.65 -24.91 -11.45
N LEU A 87 -8.99 -24.99 -11.56
CA LEU A 87 -9.87 -25.72 -10.65
C LEU A 87 -9.92 -27.21 -10.95
N LEU A 88 -9.92 -27.57 -12.24
CA LEU A 88 -9.74 -28.94 -12.67
C LEU A 88 -8.24 -29.21 -12.59
N PRO A 89 -7.75 -29.95 -11.57
CA PRO A 89 -6.40 -30.45 -11.64
C PRO A 89 -6.23 -31.19 -12.97
N MET A 90 -5.08 -30.95 -13.60
CA MET A 90 -4.58 -31.58 -14.81
C MET A 90 -5.08 -33.02 -15.03
N PRO A 91 -5.24 -33.50 -16.29
CA PRO A 91 -5.03 -34.93 -16.53
C PRO A 91 -3.63 -35.37 -16.05
#